data_AF-A0AAE0R0W1-F1
#
_entry.id   AF-A0AAE0R0W1-F1
#
_cell.length_a   1.000
_cell.length_b   1.000
_cell.length_c   1.000
_cell.angle_alpha   90.00
_cell.angle_beta   90.00
_cell.angle_gamma   90.00
#
_symmetry.space_group_name_H-M   'P 1'
#
loop_
_entity.id
_entity.type
_entity.pdbx_description
1 polymer ?
#
loop_
_entity_poly.entity_id
_entity_poly.type
_entity_poly.pdbx_seq_one_letter_code
_entity_poly.pdbx_strand_id
1 'polypeptide(L)'
;MPKKKVKKGGKKGKGKINKENKSNSNTDKECDTERAKANAALWEARLEVTEKSRVEYREAARRLARDNEELTNQQYRAEKDTTDIIAFLKKQELGKDAQIAALEEQLKDEKSKALQDKEFLVAEYTVKINELEEKFKKRSRDFSMIQGELKTIKEFRKKKAHMEQELITMKESMYIAEREHKESLARMEHKFFIEKVCLEKEAEQKIAQLAEQAHNEAIVCGIVAVSLSAKEFPSLRSFSDQWTILHLLHSTRHLRQLDNVSRSVFKENVRLNEALGYHLKEAEELKRSNKTLIEENASLILDKETSELMITDNVAQLAAQRNEISELRAQVASLEQELALMITKCEQKNVTMQEQAVVSAQAGKVELEKLQKLLAMREREMSRVKRLARSIVEQRTQLELFFHEALAQVKQEIITSQIHYRQEAMEAYRKQMSEARSGRKEYPHIRTFNKAPHSTNNVYTDLEEAERWSSLQSSKVDISDLTWEQKERVLRLLFAKMNGLKTRAREEQSPMTFITQASMSNMTSNASGLS
;
A
#
# COMPACT_ATOMS: atom_id res chain seq x y z
N MET A 1 75.09 37.90 42.42
CA MET A 1 75.38 37.13 43.65
C MET A 1 75.16 35.66 43.34
N PRO A 2 75.95 34.69 43.82
CA PRO A 2 76.82 34.68 45.01
C PRO A 2 78.32 34.81 44.72
N LYS A 3 79.07 35.14 45.78
CA LYS A 3 80.54 35.29 45.84
C LYS A 3 81.16 34.10 46.59
N LYS A 4 82.37 33.67 46.22
CA LYS A 4 83.45 33.23 47.16
C LYS A 4 84.80 33.15 46.40
N LYS A 5 85.70 34.11 46.65
CA LYS A 5 86.99 34.00 47.41
C LYS A 5 88.08 33.22 46.64
N VAL A 6 88.99 33.90 45.94
CA VAL A 6 90.30 34.44 46.39
C VAL A 6 91.31 33.38 46.83
N LYS A 7 92.44 33.29 46.12
CA LYS A 7 93.76 33.13 46.75
C LYS A 7 94.85 33.87 45.97
N LYS A 8 95.53 34.74 46.72
CA LYS A 8 96.68 35.58 46.41
C LYS A 8 97.96 34.73 46.48
N GLY A 9 98.97 35.06 45.69
CA GLY A 9 100.32 34.53 45.87
C GLY A 9 101.32 35.23 44.95
N GLY A 10 101.87 36.36 45.40
CA GLY A 10 103.00 37.00 44.74
C GLY A 10 104.33 36.45 45.23
N LYS A 11 105.39 36.56 44.41
CA LYS A 11 106.76 36.68 44.90
C LYS A 11 107.62 37.47 43.92
N LYS A 12 108.17 38.58 44.43
CA LYS A 12 109.24 39.41 43.86
C LYS A 12 110.58 38.68 43.92
N GLY A 13 111.46 38.94 42.96
CA GLY A 13 112.90 38.68 43.05
C GLY A 13 113.70 39.57 42.10
N LYS A 14 114.21 40.70 42.62
CA LYS A 14 115.42 41.42 42.13
C LYS A 14 116.61 40.44 42.22
N GLY A 15 117.70 40.43 41.44
CA GLY A 15 118.39 41.41 40.60
C GLY A 15 119.91 41.25 40.86
N LYS A 16 120.75 41.23 39.80
CA LYS A 16 122.22 41.53 39.69
C LYS A 16 122.81 40.70 38.55
N ILE A 17 123.20 41.28 37.41
CA ILE A 17 124.44 42.05 37.10
C ILE A 17 125.72 41.19 37.17
N ASN A 18 126.22 40.85 35.97
CA ASN A 18 127.62 40.71 35.50
C ASN A 18 127.49 40.83 33.96
N LYS A 19 127.98 41.83 33.19
CA LYS A 19 129.31 42.46 33.01
C LYS A 19 130.38 41.37 32.87
N GLU A 20 131.04 41.11 31.75
CA GLU A 20 131.41 41.80 30.50
C GLU A 20 131.65 40.65 29.49
N ASN A 21 131.27 40.74 28.21
CA ASN A 21 132.27 40.98 27.18
C ASN A 21 131.61 41.32 25.84
N LYS A 22 132.24 42.29 25.19
CA LYS A 22 131.77 43.12 24.10
C LYS A 22 132.57 42.75 22.86
N SER A 23 131.96 42.02 21.93
CA SER A 23 132.36 42.02 20.52
C SER A 23 131.14 41.63 19.65
N ASN A 24 130.72 42.56 18.79
CA ASN A 24 129.69 42.43 17.74
C ASN A 24 128.20 42.54 18.14
N SER A 25 127.78 43.60 18.84
CA SER A 25 126.38 43.80 19.25
C SER A 25 125.52 44.73 18.38
N ASN A 26 125.93 45.12 17.17
CA ASN A 26 125.07 45.93 16.29
C ASN A 26 124.24 45.06 15.34
N THR A 27 124.79 43.96 14.83
CA THR A 27 124.08 42.99 13.98
C THR A 27 123.18 42.04 14.77
N ASP A 28 123.55 41.63 15.99
CA ASP A 28 122.70 40.76 16.83
C ASP A 28 121.49 41.49 17.42
N LYS A 29 121.63 42.77 17.76
CA LYS A 29 120.49 43.59 18.21
C LYS A 29 119.53 43.87 17.07
N GLU A 30 120.04 44.15 15.87
CA GLU A 30 119.22 44.33 14.67
C GLU A 30 118.49 43.01 14.34
N CYS A 31 119.17 41.86 14.39
CA CYS A 31 118.59 40.53 14.24
C CYS A 31 117.53 40.18 15.32
N ASP A 32 117.77 40.52 16.59
CA ASP A 32 116.80 40.31 17.67
C ASP A 32 115.60 41.25 17.56
N THR A 33 115.81 42.50 17.08
CA THR A 33 114.70 43.42 16.81
C THR A 33 113.89 43.00 15.60
N GLU A 34 114.50 42.49 14.53
CA GLU A 34 113.81 41.91 13.38
C GLU A 34 113.05 40.62 13.77
N ARG A 35 113.63 39.78 14.63
CA ARG A 35 112.93 38.60 15.19
C ARG A 35 111.73 39.00 16.06
N ALA A 36 111.85 40.06 16.85
CA ALA A 36 110.74 40.60 17.64
C ALA A 36 109.63 41.20 16.76
N LYS A 37 109.98 41.92 15.69
CA LYS A 37 109.03 42.42 14.69
C LYS A 37 108.33 41.27 13.96
N ALA A 38 109.05 40.24 13.54
CA ALA A 38 108.47 39.06 12.91
C ALA A 38 107.53 38.29 13.86
N ASN A 39 107.91 38.15 15.14
CA ASN A 39 107.04 37.58 16.16
C ASN A 39 105.79 38.45 16.42
N ALA A 40 105.93 39.77 16.48
CA ALA A 40 104.80 40.69 16.62
C ALA A 40 103.84 40.58 15.42
N ALA A 41 104.35 40.57 14.19
CA ALA A 41 103.56 40.37 12.97
C ALA A 41 102.84 39.00 12.95
N LEU A 42 103.49 37.94 13.47
CA LEU A 42 102.86 36.62 13.60
C LEU A 42 101.71 36.63 14.63
N TRP A 43 101.88 37.32 15.76
CA TRP A 43 100.82 37.50 16.76
C TRP A 43 99.68 38.36 16.23
N GLU A 44 99.97 39.41 15.45
CA GLU A 44 98.97 40.25 14.77
C GLU A 44 98.17 39.44 13.75
N ALA A 45 98.82 38.67 12.88
CA ALA A 45 98.15 37.79 11.93
C ALA A 45 97.28 36.72 12.63
N ARG A 46 97.79 36.13 13.72
CA ARG A 46 97.03 35.18 14.53
C ARG A 46 95.82 35.85 15.20
N LEU A 47 95.99 37.05 15.74
CA LEU A 47 94.90 37.84 16.31
C LEU A 47 93.85 38.13 15.24
N GLU A 48 94.26 38.57 14.04
CA GLU A 48 93.35 38.90 12.94
C GLU A 48 92.52 37.68 12.49
N VAL A 49 93.14 36.49 12.36
CA VAL A 49 92.41 35.25 12.05
C VAL A 49 91.43 34.87 13.17
N THR A 50 91.81 35.05 14.44
CA THR A 50 90.90 34.81 15.57
C THR A 50 89.78 35.86 15.66
N GLU A 51 90.03 37.10 15.23
CA GLU A 51 89.04 38.17 15.17
C GLU A 51 88.02 37.90 14.05
N LYS A 52 88.49 37.50 12.87
CA LYS A 52 87.67 37.09 11.73
C LYS A 52 86.75 35.92 12.08
N SER A 53 87.30 34.83 12.60
CA SER A 53 86.48 33.69 13.06
C SER A 53 85.49 34.08 14.16
N ARG A 54 85.87 34.93 15.13
CA ARG A 54 84.95 35.45 16.16
C ARG A 54 83.81 36.29 15.57
N VAL A 55 84.07 37.11 14.56
CA VAL A 55 83.05 37.89 13.84
C VAL A 55 82.12 36.95 13.09
N GLU A 56 82.66 35.97 12.35
CA GLU A 56 81.89 34.96 11.63
C GLU A 56 80.97 34.15 12.57
N TYR A 57 81.47 33.73 13.74
CA TYR A 57 80.65 33.06 14.75
C TYR A 57 79.53 33.93 15.29
N ARG A 58 79.79 35.22 15.51
CA ARG A 58 78.75 36.17 15.94
C ARG A 58 77.70 36.37 14.85
N GLU A 59 78.11 36.47 13.60
CA GLU A 59 77.21 36.61 12.48
C GLU A 59 76.39 35.34 12.24
N ALA A 60 76.99 34.16 12.38
CA ALA A 60 76.28 32.88 12.37
C ALA A 60 75.25 32.80 13.51
N ALA A 61 75.63 33.18 14.73
CA ALA A 61 74.70 33.22 15.87
C ALA A 61 73.53 34.19 15.64
N ARG A 62 73.79 35.38 15.07
CA ARG A 62 72.73 36.33 14.71
C ARG A 62 71.82 35.82 13.59
N ARG A 63 72.38 35.13 12.59
CA ARG A 63 71.59 34.49 11.53
C ARG A 63 70.67 33.42 12.11
N LEU A 64 71.22 32.49 12.90
CA LEU A 64 70.43 31.46 13.57
C LEU A 64 69.35 32.03 14.49
N ALA A 65 69.62 33.14 15.19
CA ALA A 65 68.61 33.81 16.01
C ALA A 65 67.45 34.36 15.17
N ARG A 66 67.75 35.01 14.02
CA ARG A 66 66.73 35.52 13.09
C ARG A 66 65.92 34.38 12.46
N ASP A 67 66.61 33.33 12.01
CA ASP A 67 65.94 32.16 11.42
C ASP A 67 65.03 31.50 12.46
N ASN A 68 65.49 31.31 13.71
CA ASN A 68 64.65 30.76 14.79
C ASN A 68 63.43 31.63 15.06
N GLU A 69 63.57 32.96 15.11
CA GLU A 69 62.45 33.89 15.28
C GLU A 69 61.44 33.78 14.11
N GLU A 70 61.93 33.74 12.86
CA GLU A 70 61.09 33.57 11.68
C GLU A 70 60.34 32.24 11.72
N LEU A 71 61.01 31.16 12.13
CA LEU A 71 60.41 29.83 12.22
C LEU A 71 59.39 29.73 13.34
N THR A 72 59.61 30.38 14.48
CA THR A 72 58.61 30.51 15.55
C THR A 72 57.40 31.29 15.06
N ASN A 73 57.61 32.38 14.32
CA ASN A 73 56.51 33.15 13.74
C ASN A 73 55.72 32.34 12.70
N GLN A 74 56.40 31.56 11.85
CA GLN A 74 55.75 30.65 10.90
C GLN A 74 54.95 29.56 11.62
N GLN A 75 55.51 28.97 12.68
CA GLN A 75 54.82 27.98 13.49
C GLN A 75 53.54 28.57 14.10
N TYR A 76 53.63 29.75 14.70
CA TYR A 76 52.46 30.42 15.29
C TYR A 76 51.37 30.72 14.25
N ARG A 77 51.74 31.16 13.05
CA ARG A 77 50.79 31.39 11.95
C ARG A 77 50.10 30.09 11.52
N ALA A 78 50.86 29.02 11.33
CA ALA A 78 50.30 27.72 10.97
C ALA A 78 49.39 27.14 12.07
N GLU A 79 49.75 27.30 13.34
CA GLU A 79 48.93 26.91 14.49
C GLU A 79 47.61 27.71 14.54
N LYS A 80 47.68 29.02 14.21
CA LYS A 80 46.48 29.85 14.12
C LYS A 80 45.59 29.42 12.96
N ASP A 81 46.15 29.26 11.77
CA ASP A 81 45.41 28.85 10.57
C ASP A 81 44.74 27.48 10.78
N THR A 82 45.45 26.51 11.38
CA THR A 82 44.88 25.21 11.72
C THR A 82 43.77 25.31 12.75
N THR A 83 43.92 26.17 13.77
CA THR A 83 42.87 26.42 14.76
C THR A 83 41.62 27.04 14.12
N ASP A 84 41.79 27.99 13.22
CA ASP A 84 40.69 28.66 12.50
C ASP A 84 39.96 27.68 11.56
N ILE A 85 40.70 26.81 10.85
CA ILE A 85 40.12 25.74 10.04
C ILE A 85 39.32 24.77 10.92
N ILE A 86 39.87 24.34 12.05
CA ILE A 86 39.17 23.45 12.99
C ILE A 86 37.90 24.12 13.52
N ALA A 87 37.95 25.40 13.88
CA ALA A 87 36.79 26.13 14.38
C ALA A 87 35.69 26.25 13.32
N PHE A 88 36.06 26.54 12.07
CA PHE A 88 35.11 26.59 10.96
C PHE A 88 34.45 25.22 10.71
N LEU A 89 35.24 24.15 10.66
CA LEU A 89 34.73 22.79 10.46
C LEU A 89 33.80 22.37 11.60
N LYS A 90 34.16 22.64 12.86
CA LYS A 90 33.29 22.38 14.02
C LYS A 90 31.97 23.15 13.95
N LYS A 91 32.00 24.42 13.54
CA LYS A 91 30.76 25.21 13.37
C LYS A 91 29.88 24.62 12.27
N GLN A 92 30.47 24.15 11.18
CA GLN A 92 29.74 23.49 10.10
C GLN A 92 29.16 22.14 10.54
N GLU A 93 29.93 21.36 11.30
CA GLU A 93 29.50 20.07 11.88
C GLU A 93 28.28 20.27 12.78
N LEU A 94 28.36 21.18 13.76
CA LEU A 94 27.23 21.53 14.62
C LEU A 94 26.00 22.03 13.85
N GLY A 95 26.22 22.80 12.78
CA GLY A 95 25.13 23.27 11.92
C GLY A 95 24.43 22.14 11.16
N LYS A 96 25.19 21.15 10.67
CA LYS A 96 24.65 19.96 10.02
C LYS A 96 23.97 19.03 11.04
N ASP A 97 24.55 18.85 12.22
CA ASP A 97 23.94 18.05 13.29
C ASP A 97 22.60 18.62 13.74
N ALA A 98 22.50 19.95 13.86
CA ALA A 98 21.23 20.61 14.15
C ALA A 98 20.19 20.40 13.03
N GLN A 99 20.61 20.42 11.76
CA GLN A 99 19.72 20.12 10.63
C GLN A 99 19.27 18.65 10.63
N ILE A 100 20.18 17.71 10.92
CA ILE A 100 19.86 16.29 11.04
C ILE A 100 18.83 16.09 12.15
N ALA A 101 19.06 16.66 13.34
CA ALA A 101 18.13 16.56 14.46
C ALA A 101 16.74 17.13 14.13
N ALA A 102 16.67 18.28 13.47
CA ALA A 102 15.41 18.88 13.05
C ALA A 102 14.65 18.01 12.02
N LEU A 103 15.37 17.43 11.05
CA LEU A 103 14.80 16.52 10.07
C LEU A 103 14.34 15.20 10.70
N GLU A 104 15.09 14.67 11.67
CA GLU A 104 14.70 13.49 12.44
C GLU A 104 13.43 13.72 13.27
N GLU A 105 13.29 14.91 13.88
CA GLU A 105 12.10 15.32 14.60
C GLU A 105 10.88 15.44 13.66
N GLN A 106 11.03 16.12 12.52
CA GLN A 106 9.98 16.22 11.50
C GLN A 106 9.53 14.83 11.01
N LEU A 107 10.48 13.94 10.74
CA LEU A 107 10.20 12.59 10.28
C LEU A 107 9.50 11.75 11.36
N LYS A 108 9.79 11.99 12.65
CA LYS A 108 9.08 11.36 13.77
C LYS A 108 7.65 11.87 13.88
N ASP A 109 7.45 13.19 13.78
CA ASP A 109 6.13 13.81 13.84
C ASP A 109 5.23 13.35 12.68
N GLU A 110 5.76 13.33 11.45
CA GLU A 110 5.06 12.81 10.28
C GLU A 110 4.68 11.35 10.44
N LYS A 111 5.58 10.51 10.95
CA LYS A 111 5.28 9.11 11.28
C LYS A 111 4.17 8.99 12.31
N SER A 112 4.18 9.83 13.36
CA SER A 112 3.14 9.80 14.39
C SER A 112 1.77 10.21 13.85
N LYS A 113 1.71 11.23 12.98
CA LYS A 113 0.48 11.66 12.30
C LYS A 113 -0.04 10.57 11.36
N ALA A 114 0.83 9.98 10.55
CA ALA A 114 0.45 8.88 9.65
C ALA A 114 -0.09 7.67 10.41
N LEU A 115 0.45 7.37 11.61
CA LEU A 115 -0.08 6.31 12.47
C LEU A 115 -1.46 6.67 13.02
N GLN A 116 -1.66 7.90 13.48
CA GLN A 116 -2.97 8.38 13.97
C GLN A 116 -4.04 8.37 12.86
N ASP A 117 -3.70 8.85 11.65
CA ASP A 117 -4.61 8.83 10.50
C ASP A 117 -4.97 7.40 10.11
N LYS A 118 -4.00 6.48 10.14
CA LYS A 118 -4.24 5.05 9.92
C LYS A 118 -5.16 4.46 10.99
N GLU A 119 -4.93 4.77 12.26
CA GLU A 119 -5.78 4.32 13.37
C GLU A 119 -7.21 4.85 13.24
N PHE A 120 -7.37 6.13 12.88
CA PHE A 120 -8.67 6.75 12.64
C PHE A 120 -9.41 6.06 11.47
N LEU A 121 -8.72 5.84 10.36
CA LEU A 121 -9.29 5.18 9.19
C LEU A 121 -9.70 3.73 9.49
N VAL A 122 -8.87 3.00 10.24
CA VAL A 122 -9.20 1.65 10.71
C VAL A 122 -10.44 1.68 11.62
N ALA A 123 -10.54 2.64 12.54
CA ALA A 123 -11.70 2.77 13.41
C ALA A 123 -12.98 3.08 12.63
N GLU A 124 -12.93 4.00 11.66
CA GLU A 124 -14.06 4.35 10.79
C GLU A 124 -14.55 3.13 9.99
N TYR A 125 -13.64 2.42 9.32
CA TYR A 125 -14.02 1.22 8.55
C TYR A 125 -14.52 0.10 9.45
N THR A 126 -13.99 -0.05 10.67
CA THR A 126 -14.48 -1.03 11.64
C THR A 126 -15.94 -0.75 12.01
N VAL A 127 -16.30 0.50 12.28
CA VAL A 127 -17.70 0.90 12.50
C VAL A 127 -18.54 0.58 11.27
N LYS A 128 -18.04 0.88 10.06
CA LYS A 128 -18.80 0.62 8.83
C LYS A 128 -19.05 -0.86 8.58
N ILE A 129 -18.07 -1.71 8.86
CA ILE A 129 -18.21 -3.17 8.80
C ILE A 129 -19.29 -3.63 9.78
N ASN A 130 -19.22 -3.19 11.04
CA ASN A 130 -20.21 -3.55 12.05
C ASN A 130 -21.64 -3.13 11.66
N GLU A 131 -21.82 -1.93 11.09
CA GLU A 131 -23.12 -1.48 10.58
C GLU A 131 -23.68 -2.41 9.48
N LEU A 132 -22.81 -2.82 8.54
CA LEU A 132 -23.20 -3.71 7.45
C LEU A 132 -23.51 -5.12 7.96
N GLU A 133 -22.74 -5.62 8.93
CA GLU A 133 -22.99 -6.89 9.59
C GLU A 133 -24.35 -6.89 10.31
N GLU A 134 -24.69 -5.82 11.03
CA GLU A 134 -26.00 -5.72 11.70
C GLU A 134 -27.15 -5.63 10.70
N LYS A 135 -26.99 -4.88 9.60
CA LYS A 135 -27.97 -4.87 8.49
C LYS A 135 -28.13 -6.26 7.88
N PHE A 136 -27.04 -6.99 7.70
CA PHE A 136 -27.06 -8.36 7.19
C PHE A 136 -27.79 -9.30 8.15
N LYS A 137 -27.48 -9.25 9.46
CA LYS A 137 -28.17 -10.03 10.50
C LYS A 137 -29.66 -9.73 10.54
N LYS A 138 -30.06 -8.46 10.40
CA LYS A 138 -31.47 -8.07 10.30
C LYS A 138 -32.14 -8.72 9.08
N ARG A 139 -31.56 -8.56 7.89
CA ARG A 139 -32.12 -9.13 6.65
C ARG A 139 -32.16 -10.65 6.66
N SER A 140 -31.20 -11.30 7.31
CA SER A 140 -31.18 -12.75 7.52
C SER A 140 -32.34 -13.21 8.43
N ARG A 141 -32.64 -12.46 9.49
CA ARG A 141 -33.83 -12.72 10.34
C ARG A 141 -35.12 -12.57 9.55
N ASP A 142 -35.27 -11.49 8.79
CA ASP A 142 -36.45 -11.25 7.95
C ASP A 142 -36.63 -12.37 6.93
N PHE A 143 -35.55 -12.81 6.29
CA PHE A 143 -35.56 -13.94 5.37
C PHE A 143 -36.01 -15.25 6.04
N SER A 144 -35.54 -15.53 7.26
CA SER A 144 -35.96 -16.71 8.02
C SER A 144 -37.46 -16.67 8.35
N MET A 145 -38.00 -15.50 8.72
CA MET A 145 -39.42 -15.30 8.98
C MET A 145 -40.27 -15.55 7.72
N ILE A 146 -39.90 -14.91 6.60
CA ILE A 146 -40.59 -15.10 5.30
C ILE A 146 -40.51 -16.57 4.86
N GLN A 147 -39.37 -17.22 5.05
CA GLN A 147 -39.23 -18.65 4.74
C GLN A 147 -40.15 -19.53 5.61
N GLY A 148 -40.34 -19.16 6.88
CA GLY A 148 -41.31 -19.78 7.78
C GLY A 148 -42.75 -19.62 7.29
N GLU A 149 -43.17 -18.40 6.97
CA GLU A 149 -44.49 -18.11 6.40
C GLU A 149 -44.72 -18.81 5.07
N LEU A 150 -43.70 -18.90 4.21
CA LEU A 150 -43.82 -19.61 2.94
C LEU A 150 -44.08 -21.11 3.15
N LYS A 151 -43.53 -21.72 4.21
CA LYS A 151 -43.80 -23.13 4.56
C LYS A 151 -45.25 -23.30 5.02
N THR A 152 -45.75 -22.42 5.88
CA THR A 152 -47.15 -22.48 6.35
C THR A 152 -48.13 -22.27 5.19
N ILE A 153 -47.85 -21.34 4.28
CA ILE A 153 -48.65 -21.14 3.05
C ILE A 153 -48.62 -22.38 2.15
N LYS A 154 -47.46 -23.04 2.00
CA LYS A 154 -47.37 -24.30 1.24
C LYS A 154 -48.21 -25.41 1.87
N GLU A 155 -48.19 -25.54 3.19
CA GLU A 155 -49.03 -26.51 3.91
C GLU A 155 -50.52 -26.18 3.77
N PHE A 156 -50.89 -24.90 3.86
CA PHE A 156 -52.26 -24.45 3.63
C PHE A 156 -52.74 -24.79 2.22
N ARG A 157 -51.91 -24.55 1.18
CA ARG A 157 -52.23 -24.93 -0.21
C ARG A 157 -52.45 -26.43 -0.37
N LYS A 158 -51.63 -27.27 0.28
CA LYS A 158 -51.82 -28.73 0.28
C LYS A 158 -53.15 -29.15 0.92
N LYS A 159 -53.46 -28.60 2.10
CA LYS A 159 -54.74 -28.88 2.79
C LYS A 159 -55.94 -28.40 1.99
N LYS A 160 -55.87 -27.21 1.39
CA LYS A 160 -56.92 -26.68 0.51
C LYS A 160 -57.19 -27.62 -0.66
N ALA A 161 -56.15 -28.06 -1.38
CA ALA A 161 -56.30 -29.00 -2.49
C ALA A 161 -56.90 -30.35 -2.04
N HIS A 162 -56.52 -30.85 -0.86
CA HIS A 162 -57.10 -32.06 -0.29
C HIS A 162 -58.60 -31.90 0.03
N MET A 163 -58.98 -30.82 0.71
CA MET A 163 -60.39 -30.53 1.03
C MET A 163 -61.23 -30.33 -0.24
N GLU A 164 -60.70 -29.65 -1.26
CA GLU A 164 -61.39 -29.50 -2.56
C GLU A 164 -61.64 -30.86 -3.21
N GLN A 165 -60.66 -31.79 -3.16
CA GLN A 165 -60.82 -33.14 -3.67
C GLN A 165 -61.85 -33.96 -2.89
N GLU A 166 -61.89 -33.82 -1.56
CA GLU A 166 -62.91 -34.46 -0.71
C GLU A 166 -64.32 -33.95 -1.03
N LEU A 167 -64.48 -32.64 -1.23
CA LEU A 167 -65.76 -32.06 -1.64
C LEU A 167 -66.22 -32.57 -3.02
N ILE A 168 -65.32 -32.71 -3.98
CA ILE A 168 -65.65 -33.30 -5.29
C ILE A 168 -66.09 -34.75 -5.13
N THR A 169 -65.34 -35.54 -4.35
CA THR A 169 -65.66 -36.94 -4.08
C THR A 169 -67.01 -37.10 -3.39
N MET A 170 -67.29 -36.24 -2.40
CA MET A 170 -68.56 -36.23 -1.69
C MET A 170 -69.73 -35.86 -2.62
N LYS A 171 -69.57 -34.83 -3.46
CA LYS A 171 -70.58 -34.45 -4.46
C LYS A 171 -70.89 -35.60 -5.42
N GLU A 172 -69.86 -36.28 -5.91
CA GLU A 172 -70.02 -37.43 -6.80
C GLU A 172 -70.76 -38.58 -6.07
N SER A 173 -70.37 -38.89 -4.84
CA SER A 173 -71.04 -39.92 -4.05
C SER A 173 -72.52 -39.59 -3.78
N MET A 174 -72.83 -38.32 -3.53
CA MET A 174 -74.19 -37.85 -3.30
C MET A 174 -75.02 -37.93 -4.58
N TYR A 175 -74.44 -37.54 -5.72
CA TYR A 175 -75.08 -37.65 -7.02
C TYR A 175 -75.39 -39.12 -7.38
N ILE A 176 -74.44 -40.03 -7.14
CA ILE A 176 -74.64 -41.47 -7.34
C ILE A 176 -75.76 -41.99 -6.44
N ALA A 177 -75.73 -41.66 -5.15
CA ALA A 177 -76.76 -42.10 -4.21
C ALA A 177 -78.16 -41.58 -4.58
N GLU A 178 -78.27 -40.30 -4.97
CA GLU A 178 -79.53 -39.71 -5.42
C GLU A 178 -80.05 -40.39 -6.71
N ARG A 179 -79.15 -40.69 -7.64
CA ARG A 179 -79.47 -41.46 -8.86
C ARG A 179 -79.98 -42.85 -8.51
N GLU A 180 -79.29 -43.58 -7.63
CA GLU A 180 -79.70 -44.91 -7.19
C GLU A 180 -81.03 -44.90 -6.43
N HIS A 181 -81.25 -43.91 -5.57
CA HIS A 181 -82.53 -43.71 -4.88
C HIS A 181 -83.66 -43.44 -5.86
N LYS A 182 -83.45 -42.59 -6.86
CA LYS A 182 -84.43 -42.29 -7.91
C LYS A 182 -84.74 -43.53 -8.76
N GLU A 183 -83.72 -44.29 -9.14
CA GLU A 183 -83.90 -45.58 -9.84
C GLU A 183 -84.67 -46.58 -8.97
N SER A 184 -84.40 -46.63 -7.66
CA SER A 184 -85.12 -47.51 -6.72
C SER A 184 -86.58 -47.11 -6.54
N LEU A 185 -86.86 -45.81 -6.42
CA LEU A 185 -88.22 -45.28 -6.38
C LEU A 185 -88.99 -45.62 -7.65
N ALA A 186 -88.41 -45.38 -8.83
CA ALA A 186 -89.03 -45.75 -10.10
C ALA A 186 -89.30 -47.26 -10.19
N ARG A 187 -88.38 -48.11 -9.69
CA ARG A 187 -88.61 -49.56 -9.60
C ARG A 187 -89.78 -49.90 -8.67
N MET A 188 -89.92 -49.24 -7.53
CA MET A 188 -91.04 -49.45 -6.61
C MET A 188 -92.36 -48.97 -7.22
N GLU A 189 -92.40 -47.78 -7.81
CA GLU A 189 -93.57 -47.23 -8.50
C GLU A 189 -94.06 -48.17 -9.61
N HIS A 190 -93.14 -48.73 -10.40
CA HIS A 190 -93.49 -49.69 -11.43
C HIS A 190 -94.10 -50.98 -10.85
N LYS A 191 -93.54 -51.50 -9.75
CA LYS A 191 -94.10 -52.66 -9.04
C LYS A 191 -95.50 -52.36 -8.48
N PHE A 192 -95.66 -51.22 -7.81
CA PHE A 192 -96.96 -50.77 -7.29
C PHE A 192 -97.99 -50.59 -8.41
N PHE A 193 -97.58 -50.06 -9.56
CA PHE A 193 -98.46 -49.91 -10.72
C PHE A 193 -98.91 -51.26 -11.26
N ILE A 194 -98.01 -52.22 -11.42
CA ILE A 194 -98.35 -53.59 -11.85
C ILE A 194 -99.33 -54.22 -10.86
N GLU A 195 -99.04 -54.14 -9.56
CA GLU A 195 -99.88 -54.73 -8.53
C GLU A 195 -101.24 -54.06 -8.43
N LYS A 196 -101.30 -52.73 -8.56
CA LYS A 196 -102.55 -51.97 -8.68
C LYS A 196 -103.39 -52.46 -9.86
N VAL A 197 -102.79 -52.61 -11.04
CA VAL A 197 -103.50 -53.12 -12.23
C VAL A 197 -103.98 -54.56 -12.03
N CYS A 198 -103.19 -55.42 -11.38
CA CYS A 198 -103.60 -56.78 -11.03
C CYS A 198 -104.79 -56.78 -10.06
N LEU A 199 -104.75 -55.96 -9.01
CA LEU A 199 -105.84 -55.82 -8.04
C LEU A 199 -107.09 -55.22 -8.67
N GLU A 200 -106.95 -54.24 -9.56
CA GLU A 200 -108.06 -53.69 -10.36
C GLU A 200 -108.69 -54.79 -11.22
N LYS A 201 -107.89 -55.59 -11.93
CA LYS A 201 -108.40 -56.74 -12.69
C LYS A 201 -109.08 -57.79 -11.80
N GLU A 202 -108.55 -58.07 -10.63
CA GLU A 202 -109.16 -59.01 -9.68
C GLU A 202 -110.49 -58.47 -9.13
N ALA A 203 -110.56 -57.17 -8.84
CA ALA A 203 -111.80 -56.49 -8.44
C ALA A 203 -112.82 -56.47 -9.60
N GLU A 204 -112.40 -56.18 -10.83
CA GLU A 204 -113.23 -56.28 -12.04
C GLU A 204 -113.75 -57.71 -12.24
N GLN A 205 -112.91 -58.73 -12.04
CA GLN A 205 -113.33 -60.13 -12.08
C GLN A 205 -114.35 -60.46 -10.99
N LYS A 206 -114.16 -59.96 -9.75
CA LYS A 206 -115.15 -60.13 -8.67
C LYS A 206 -116.46 -59.41 -8.97
N ILE A 207 -116.42 -58.21 -9.55
CA ILE A 207 -117.61 -57.49 -10.01
C ILE A 207 -118.29 -58.26 -11.14
N ALA A 208 -117.53 -58.82 -12.08
CA ALA A 208 -118.07 -59.66 -13.15
C ALA A 208 -118.73 -60.93 -12.60
N GLN A 209 -118.11 -61.59 -11.62
CA GLN A 209 -118.69 -62.74 -10.92
C GLN A 209 -119.96 -62.36 -10.15
N LEU A 210 -119.98 -61.22 -9.45
CA LEU A 210 -121.17 -60.70 -8.78
C LEU A 210 -122.26 -60.31 -9.77
N ALA A 211 -121.89 -59.75 -10.94
CA ALA A 211 -122.82 -59.45 -12.02
C ALA A 211 -123.39 -60.75 -12.63
N GLU A 212 -122.58 -61.80 -12.77
CA GLU A 212 -123.02 -63.12 -13.22
C GLU A 212 -123.90 -63.82 -12.17
N GLN A 213 -123.62 -63.67 -10.88
CA GLN A 213 -124.49 -64.10 -9.78
C GLN A 213 -125.80 -63.31 -9.78
N ALA A 214 -125.78 -62.00 -9.99
CA ALA A 214 -126.98 -61.17 -10.13
C ALA A 214 -127.76 -61.51 -11.42
N HIS A 215 -127.09 -61.93 -12.50
CA HIS A 215 -127.75 -62.41 -13.72
C HIS A 215 -128.35 -63.80 -13.52
N ASN A 216 -127.69 -64.68 -12.76
CA ASN A 216 -128.21 -65.98 -12.37
C ASN A 216 -129.37 -65.85 -11.36
N GLU A 217 -129.33 -64.89 -10.43
CA GLU A 217 -130.46 -64.53 -9.56
C GLU A 217 -131.59 -63.81 -10.32
N ALA A 218 -131.28 -63.02 -11.37
CA ALA A 218 -132.29 -62.43 -12.26
C ALA A 218 -132.95 -63.47 -13.18
N ILE A 219 -132.24 -64.54 -13.55
CA ILE A 219 -132.81 -65.71 -14.25
C ILE A 219 -133.66 -66.56 -13.28
N VAL A 220 -133.30 -66.62 -11.99
CA VAL A 220 -134.09 -67.28 -10.93
C VAL A 220 -135.29 -66.44 -10.44
N CYS A 221 -135.26 -65.11 -10.61
CA CYS A 221 -136.39 -64.20 -10.29
C CYS A 221 -137.29 -63.83 -11.49
N GLY A 222 -137.18 -64.55 -12.62
CA GLY A 222 -138.04 -64.35 -13.80
C GLY A 222 -139.28 -65.24 -13.86
N ILE A 223 -139.48 -66.17 -12.92
CA ILE A 223 -140.62 -67.10 -12.88
C ILE A 223 -141.36 -66.94 -11.53
N VAL A 224 -142.47 -66.20 -11.60
CA VAL A 224 -143.62 -66.16 -10.68
C VAL A 224 -143.53 -65.20 -9.49
N ALA A 225 -143.94 -63.95 -9.75
CA ALA A 225 -144.84 -63.22 -8.86
C ALA A 225 -145.83 -62.36 -9.70
N VAL A 226 -146.87 -63.02 -10.22
CA VAL A 226 -148.17 -62.42 -10.57
C VAL A 226 -149.03 -62.63 -9.31
N SER A 227 -149.71 -61.65 -8.72
CA SER A 227 -151.05 -61.15 -9.09
C SER A 227 -151.45 -60.10 -8.02
N LEU A 228 -151.95 -58.90 -8.32
CA LEU A 228 -153.39 -58.47 -8.31
C LEU A 228 -153.38 -56.95 -7.99
N SER A 229 -154.21 -56.03 -8.48
CA SER A 229 -155.45 -56.07 -9.26
C SER A 229 -155.89 -54.62 -9.65
N ALA A 230 -156.86 -54.56 -10.58
CA ALA A 230 -157.91 -53.55 -10.78
C ALA A 230 -157.66 -52.47 -11.87
N LYS A 231 -158.23 -52.65 -13.09
CA LYS A 231 -159.62 -52.30 -13.57
C LYS A 231 -159.71 -50.82 -14.00
N GLU A 232 -160.32 -50.36 -15.10
CA GLU A 232 -161.21 -50.88 -16.17
C GLU A 232 -161.25 -49.84 -17.34
N PHE A 233 -161.63 -50.33 -18.54
CA PHE A 233 -161.94 -49.79 -19.90
C PHE A 233 -162.93 -48.58 -20.04
N PRO A 234 -163.44 -48.11 -21.24
CA PRO A 234 -163.13 -48.37 -22.69
C PRO A 234 -163.24 -47.18 -23.74
N SER A 235 -162.71 -47.44 -24.95
CA SER A 235 -163.24 -47.20 -26.35
C SER A 235 -163.47 -45.80 -27.02
N LEU A 236 -162.78 -45.62 -28.17
CA LEU A 236 -163.23 -45.27 -29.56
C LEU A 236 -164.31 -44.19 -29.81
N ARG A 237 -163.99 -43.12 -30.58
CA ARG A 237 -164.16 -42.95 -32.06
C ARG A 237 -164.08 -41.47 -32.52
N SER A 238 -163.43 -41.26 -33.68
CA SER A 238 -163.80 -40.37 -34.81
C SER A 238 -163.95 -38.83 -34.67
N PHE A 239 -163.05 -38.12 -35.37
CA PHE A 239 -163.29 -37.03 -36.35
C PHE A 239 -164.52 -36.11 -36.16
N SER A 240 -164.25 -34.88 -35.70
CA SER A 240 -164.67 -33.58 -36.28
C SER A 240 -164.49 -32.54 -35.19
N ASP A 241 -163.57 -31.59 -35.40
CA ASP A 241 -163.70 -30.17 -35.06
C ASP A 241 -162.34 -29.48 -35.21
N GLN A 242 -162.02 -29.27 -36.48
CA GLN A 242 -161.10 -28.24 -36.96
C GLN A 242 -161.65 -26.86 -36.58
N TRP A 243 -161.38 -26.33 -35.39
CA TRP A 243 -161.28 -24.87 -35.19
C TRP A 243 -160.77 -24.37 -33.81
N THR A 244 -160.41 -25.24 -32.86
CA THR A 244 -159.88 -24.82 -31.54
C THR A 244 -158.50 -25.38 -31.21
N ILE A 245 -157.95 -26.15 -32.14
CA ILE A 245 -156.54 -26.54 -32.12
C ILE A 245 -155.71 -25.62 -33.02
N LEU A 246 -156.29 -24.64 -33.75
CA LEU A 246 -155.58 -23.59 -34.50
C LEU A 246 -155.11 -22.38 -33.63
N HIS A 247 -155.57 -22.28 -32.37
CA HIS A 247 -154.83 -21.62 -31.26
C HIS A 247 -153.80 -22.59 -30.63
N LEU A 248 -153.48 -23.67 -31.36
CA LEU A 248 -152.16 -23.88 -31.95
C LEU A 248 -151.33 -22.68 -31.61
N LEU A 249 -150.35 -22.94 -30.76
CA LEU A 249 -149.00 -22.69 -31.21
C LEU A 249 -148.76 -21.25 -31.65
N HIS A 250 -149.53 -20.29 -31.14
CA HIS A 250 -149.25 -18.88 -31.25
C HIS A 250 -148.99 -18.37 -29.84
N SER A 251 -149.88 -18.62 -28.87
CA SER A 251 -149.57 -18.30 -27.46
C SER A 251 -148.55 -19.26 -26.82
N THR A 252 -148.63 -20.57 -27.10
CA THR A 252 -147.65 -21.55 -26.59
C THR A 252 -146.37 -21.61 -27.42
N ARG A 253 -146.38 -21.14 -28.68
CA ARG A 253 -145.15 -20.92 -29.48
C ARG A 253 -144.47 -19.62 -29.12
N HIS A 254 -145.20 -18.55 -28.80
CA HIS A 254 -144.61 -17.35 -28.20
C HIS A 254 -144.04 -17.63 -26.82
N LEU A 255 -144.71 -18.40 -25.95
CA LEU A 255 -144.12 -18.79 -24.66
C LEU A 255 -142.89 -19.67 -24.82
N ARG A 256 -142.90 -20.67 -25.74
CA ARG A 256 -141.71 -21.50 -26.03
C ARG A 256 -140.62 -20.75 -26.77
N GLN A 257 -140.94 -19.76 -27.61
CA GLN A 257 -139.95 -18.89 -28.26
C GLN A 257 -139.34 -17.94 -27.23
N LEU A 258 -140.13 -17.34 -26.34
CA LEU A 258 -139.63 -16.55 -25.21
C LEU A 258 -138.79 -17.40 -24.24
N ASP A 259 -139.19 -18.63 -23.94
CA ASP A 259 -138.41 -19.55 -23.10
C ASP A 259 -137.13 -20.03 -23.79
N ASN A 260 -137.16 -20.32 -25.09
CA ASN A 260 -135.96 -20.70 -25.84
C ASN A 260 -135.02 -19.52 -26.04
N VAL A 261 -135.54 -18.31 -26.29
CA VAL A 261 -134.76 -17.08 -26.37
C VAL A 261 -134.17 -16.78 -24.99
N SER A 262 -134.94 -16.89 -23.91
CA SER A 262 -134.43 -16.69 -22.54
C SER A 262 -133.35 -17.71 -22.19
N ARG A 263 -133.55 -19.01 -22.47
CA ARG A 263 -132.52 -20.04 -22.25
C ARG A 263 -131.29 -19.86 -23.14
N SER A 264 -131.47 -19.40 -24.39
CA SER A 264 -130.37 -19.05 -25.29
C SER A 264 -129.58 -17.86 -24.74
N VAL A 265 -130.25 -16.83 -24.26
CA VAL A 265 -129.66 -15.64 -23.62
C VAL A 265 -128.99 -16.00 -22.30
N PHE A 266 -129.51 -16.96 -21.53
CA PHE A 266 -128.84 -17.48 -20.32
C PHE A 266 -127.60 -18.30 -20.65
N LYS A 267 -127.66 -19.19 -21.65
CA LYS A 267 -126.47 -19.93 -22.12
C LYS A 267 -125.40 -18.99 -22.65
N GLU A 268 -125.82 -17.96 -23.37
CA GLU A 268 -124.92 -16.92 -23.86
C GLU A 268 -124.36 -16.07 -22.71
N ASN A 269 -125.18 -15.70 -21.71
CA ASN A 269 -124.70 -15.04 -20.50
C ASN A 269 -123.70 -15.90 -19.71
N VAL A 270 -123.91 -17.21 -19.63
CA VAL A 270 -122.97 -18.14 -18.97
C VAL A 270 -121.67 -18.20 -19.74
N ARG A 271 -121.70 -18.37 -21.08
CA ARG A 271 -120.48 -18.31 -21.91
C ARG A 271 -119.77 -16.96 -21.82
N LEU A 272 -120.51 -15.86 -21.84
CA LEU A 272 -119.96 -14.52 -21.69
C LEU A 272 -119.37 -14.31 -20.31
N ASN A 273 -119.98 -14.81 -19.24
CA ASN A 273 -119.41 -14.77 -17.88
C ASN A 273 -118.18 -15.65 -17.75
N GLU A 274 -118.16 -16.83 -18.36
CA GLU A 274 -116.97 -17.68 -18.40
C GLU A 274 -115.84 -16.99 -19.16
N ALA A 275 -116.10 -16.44 -20.35
CA ALA A 275 -115.15 -15.68 -21.14
C ALA A 275 -114.64 -14.43 -20.40
N LEU A 276 -115.54 -13.70 -19.72
CA LEU A 276 -115.21 -12.53 -18.91
C LEU A 276 -114.37 -12.93 -17.68
N GLY A 277 -114.63 -14.11 -17.10
CA GLY A 277 -113.81 -14.71 -16.05
C GLY A 277 -112.41 -15.11 -16.52
N TYR A 278 -112.27 -15.66 -17.73
CA TYR A 278 -110.96 -15.93 -18.33
C TYR A 278 -110.18 -14.64 -18.58
N HIS A 279 -110.80 -13.62 -19.18
CA HIS A 279 -110.15 -12.34 -19.42
C HIS A 279 -109.80 -11.58 -18.13
N LEU A 280 -110.60 -11.71 -17.07
CA LEU A 280 -110.25 -11.17 -15.75
C LEU A 280 -109.01 -11.86 -15.16
N LYS A 281 -108.94 -13.20 -15.24
CA LYS A 281 -107.76 -13.96 -14.78
C LYS A 281 -106.52 -13.61 -15.59
N GLU A 282 -106.65 -13.50 -16.91
CA GLU A 282 -105.57 -13.09 -17.82
C GLU A 282 -105.12 -11.66 -17.51
N ALA A 283 -106.03 -10.72 -17.28
CA ALA A 283 -105.71 -9.35 -16.88
C ALA A 283 -105.01 -9.30 -15.52
N GLU A 284 -105.42 -10.13 -14.55
CA GLU A 284 -104.72 -10.24 -13.27
C GLU A 284 -103.34 -10.88 -13.40
N GLU A 285 -103.18 -11.91 -14.21
CA GLU A 285 -101.88 -12.53 -14.50
C GLU A 285 -100.93 -11.55 -15.20
N LEU A 286 -101.42 -10.81 -16.19
CA LEU A 286 -100.68 -9.73 -16.85
C LEU A 286 -100.30 -8.61 -15.86
N LYS A 287 -101.19 -8.28 -14.91
CA LYS A 287 -100.87 -7.31 -13.87
C LYS A 287 -99.80 -7.82 -12.91
N ARG A 288 -99.85 -9.11 -12.54
CA ARG A 288 -98.83 -9.75 -11.69
C ARG A 288 -97.48 -9.78 -12.42
N SER A 289 -97.43 -10.20 -13.68
CA SER A 289 -96.19 -10.26 -14.47
C SER A 289 -95.61 -8.88 -14.73
N ASN A 290 -96.44 -7.87 -15.01
CA ASN A 290 -95.96 -6.50 -15.17
C ASN A 290 -95.38 -5.96 -13.85
N LYS A 291 -96.00 -6.29 -12.70
CA LYS A 291 -95.44 -5.92 -11.39
C LYS A 291 -94.08 -6.57 -11.14
N THR A 292 -93.93 -7.87 -11.40
CA THR A 292 -92.65 -8.56 -11.22
C THR A 292 -91.58 -8.01 -12.17
N LEU A 293 -91.94 -7.71 -13.43
CA LEU A 293 -91.02 -7.09 -14.39
C LEU A 293 -90.57 -5.69 -13.93
N ILE A 294 -91.46 -4.90 -13.32
CA ILE A 294 -91.08 -3.58 -12.76
C ILE A 294 -90.10 -3.75 -11.60
N GLU A 295 -90.33 -4.70 -10.71
CA GLU A 295 -89.46 -5.01 -9.57
C GLU A 295 -88.08 -5.51 -10.06
N GLU A 296 -88.03 -6.41 -11.04
CA GLU A 296 -86.80 -6.89 -11.68
C GLU A 296 -86.03 -5.78 -12.41
N ASN A 297 -86.73 -4.91 -13.13
CA ASN A 297 -86.10 -3.81 -13.83
C ASN A 297 -85.49 -2.80 -12.84
N ALA A 298 -86.16 -2.56 -11.70
CA ALA A 298 -85.62 -1.74 -10.62
C ALA A 298 -84.36 -2.36 -9.98
N SER A 299 -84.34 -3.69 -9.73
CA SER A 299 -83.14 -4.36 -9.21
C SER A 299 -81.99 -4.34 -10.22
N LEU A 300 -82.28 -4.57 -11.50
CA LEU A 300 -81.26 -4.52 -12.56
C LEU A 300 -80.65 -3.12 -12.72
N ILE A 301 -81.44 -2.05 -12.53
CA ILE A 301 -80.92 -0.68 -12.53
C ILE A 301 -79.94 -0.48 -11.38
N LEU A 302 -80.29 -0.90 -10.16
CA LEU A 302 -79.40 -0.79 -8.99
C LEU A 302 -78.11 -1.62 -9.17
N ASP A 303 -78.23 -2.85 -9.68
CA ASP A 303 -77.08 -3.71 -9.95
C ASP A 303 -76.17 -3.11 -11.04
N LYS A 304 -76.76 -2.49 -12.05
CA LYS A 304 -76.01 -1.77 -13.09
C LYS A 304 -75.28 -0.55 -12.51
N GLU A 305 -75.95 0.29 -11.73
CA GLU A 305 -75.35 1.49 -11.12
C GLU A 305 -74.22 1.12 -10.15
N THR A 306 -74.40 0.10 -9.32
CA THR A 306 -73.36 -0.37 -8.39
C THR A 306 -72.18 -0.99 -9.12
N SER A 307 -72.43 -1.75 -10.19
CA SER A 307 -71.37 -2.30 -11.05
C SER A 307 -70.61 -1.20 -11.78
N GLU A 308 -71.31 -0.19 -12.31
CA GLU A 308 -70.68 0.98 -12.95
C GLU A 308 -69.80 1.74 -11.96
N LEU A 309 -70.28 2.02 -10.74
CA LEU A 309 -69.48 2.66 -9.69
C LEU A 309 -68.23 1.83 -9.34
N MET A 310 -68.36 0.52 -9.14
CA MET A 310 -67.20 -0.36 -8.89
C MET A 310 -66.21 -0.35 -10.05
N ILE A 311 -66.68 -0.35 -11.30
CA ILE A 311 -65.81 -0.28 -12.48
C ILE A 311 -65.08 1.06 -12.50
N THR A 312 -65.78 2.18 -12.26
CA THR A 312 -65.15 3.51 -12.24
C THR A 312 -64.09 3.64 -11.14
N ASP A 313 -64.35 3.11 -9.94
CA ASP A 313 -63.39 3.11 -8.84
C ASP A 313 -62.17 2.23 -9.15
N ASN A 314 -62.38 1.02 -9.66
CA ASN A 314 -61.28 0.15 -10.09
C ASN A 314 -60.44 0.78 -11.20
N VAL A 315 -61.07 1.45 -12.18
CA VAL A 315 -60.36 2.17 -13.24
C VAL A 315 -59.52 3.32 -12.67
N ALA A 316 -60.06 4.09 -11.71
CA ALA A 316 -59.33 5.16 -11.05
C ALA A 316 -58.13 4.63 -10.23
N GLN A 317 -58.31 3.54 -9.49
CA GLN A 317 -57.23 2.88 -8.75
C GLN A 317 -56.13 2.35 -9.67
N LEU A 318 -56.49 1.70 -10.78
CA LEU A 318 -55.53 1.23 -11.77
C LEU A 318 -54.78 2.38 -12.45
N ALA A 319 -55.45 3.50 -12.71
CA ALA A 319 -54.81 4.71 -13.25
C ALA A 319 -53.81 5.30 -12.24
N ALA A 320 -54.16 5.38 -10.95
CA ALA A 320 -53.26 5.85 -9.90
C ALA A 320 -52.03 4.94 -9.76
N GLN A 321 -52.22 3.62 -9.69
CA GLN A 321 -51.12 2.65 -9.65
C GLN A 321 -50.22 2.74 -10.89
N ARG A 322 -50.81 2.95 -12.08
CA ARG A 322 -50.04 3.12 -13.32
C ARG A 322 -49.16 4.37 -13.28
N ASN A 323 -49.66 5.47 -12.72
CA ASN A 323 -48.89 6.69 -12.56
C ASN A 323 -47.74 6.48 -11.56
N GLU A 324 -48.01 5.86 -10.41
CA GLU A 324 -46.97 5.52 -9.42
C GLU A 324 -45.87 4.61 -10.00
N ILE A 325 -46.26 3.57 -10.75
CA ILE A 325 -45.30 2.71 -11.45
C ILE A 325 -44.48 3.51 -12.47
N SER A 326 -45.08 4.49 -13.15
CA SER A 326 -44.37 5.32 -14.12
C SER A 326 -43.36 6.26 -13.47
N GLU A 327 -43.69 6.85 -12.32
CA GLU A 327 -42.78 7.70 -11.54
C GLU A 327 -41.61 6.90 -10.97
N LEU A 328 -41.90 5.74 -10.37
CA LEU A 328 -40.85 4.84 -9.87
C LEU A 328 -39.92 4.37 -10.99
N ARG A 329 -40.46 4.05 -12.17
CA ARG A 329 -39.63 3.70 -13.34
C ARG A 329 -38.74 4.86 -13.80
N ALA A 330 -39.25 6.09 -13.79
CA ALA A 330 -38.46 7.27 -14.13
C ALA A 330 -37.33 7.52 -13.11
N GLN A 331 -37.60 7.34 -11.81
CA GLN A 331 -36.59 7.44 -10.77
C GLN A 331 -35.51 6.36 -10.91
N VAL A 332 -35.90 5.11 -11.17
CA VAL A 332 -34.94 4.02 -11.42
C VAL A 332 -34.07 4.35 -12.62
N ALA A 333 -34.63 4.82 -13.74
CA ALA A 333 -33.87 5.20 -14.92
C ALA A 333 -32.86 6.33 -14.63
N SER A 334 -33.25 7.34 -13.85
CA SER A 334 -32.34 8.42 -13.43
C SER A 334 -31.18 7.90 -12.58
N LEU A 335 -31.46 7.04 -11.60
CA LEU A 335 -30.45 6.46 -10.73
C LEU A 335 -29.51 5.52 -11.51
N GLU A 336 -30.03 4.75 -12.45
CA GLU A 336 -29.22 3.91 -13.36
C GLU A 336 -28.29 4.76 -14.21
N GLN A 337 -28.75 5.91 -14.73
CA GLN A 337 -27.92 6.84 -15.49
C GLN A 337 -26.82 7.48 -14.64
N GLU A 338 -27.15 7.95 -13.42
CA GLU A 338 -26.17 8.48 -12.48
C GLU A 338 -25.13 7.45 -12.08
N LEU A 339 -25.55 6.20 -11.84
CA LEU A 339 -24.65 5.10 -11.53
C LEU A 339 -23.72 4.79 -12.71
N ALA A 340 -24.24 4.75 -13.93
CA ALA A 340 -23.43 4.54 -15.14
C ALA A 340 -22.37 5.65 -15.33
N LEU A 341 -22.74 6.91 -15.09
CA LEU A 341 -21.79 8.03 -15.11
C LEU A 341 -20.72 7.92 -14.02
N MET A 342 -21.11 7.48 -12.83
CA MET A 342 -20.16 7.26 -11.74
C MET A 342 -19.19 6.10 -12.02
N ILE A 343 -19.67 5.02 -12.63
CA ILE A 343 -18.83 3.88 -13.05
C ILE A 343 -17.81 4.34 -14.09
N THR A 344 -18.24 4.99 -15.17
CA THR A 344 -17.33 5.46 -16.24
C THR A 344 -16.29 6.46 -15.72
N LYS A 345 -16.69 7.38 -14.83
CA LYS A 345 -15.76 8.32 -14.18
C LYS A 345 -14.76 7.60 -13.25
N CYS A 346 -15.19 6.55 -12.56
CA CYS A 346 -14.32 5.73 -11.72
C CYS A 346 -13.30 4.97 -12.58
N GLU A 347 -13.73 4.37 -13.69
CA GLU A 347 -12.86 3.69 -14.65
C GLU A 347 -11.82 4.64 -15.24
N GLN A 348 -12.22 5.84 -15.67
CA GLN A 348 -11.29 6.86 -16.17
C GLN A 348 -10.26 7.29 -15.13
N LYS A 349 -10.67 7.49 -13.87
CA LYS A 349 -9.75 7.80 -12.77
C LYS A 349 -8.77 6.65 -12.51
N ASN A 350 -9.24 5.41 -12.57
CA ASN A 350 -8.37 4.24 -12.40
C ASN A 350 -7.34 4.15 -13.53
N VAL A 351 -7.76 4.34 -14.79
CA VAL A 351 -6.85 4.33 -15.95
C VAL A 351 -5.81 5.44 -15.83
N THR A 352 -6.23 6.69 -15.58
CA THR A 352 -5.30 7.82 -15.46
C THR A 352 -4.33 7.66 -14.29
N MET A 353 -4.80 7.17 -13.13
CA MET A 353 -3.94 6.87 -11.99
C MET A 353 -2.93 5.76 -12.32
N GLN A 354 -3.35 4.73 -13.06
CA GLN A 354 -2.48 3.65 -13.48
C GLN A 354 -1.43 4.12 -14.50
N GLU A 355 -1.82 4.94 -15.47
CA GLU A 355 -0.89 5.57 -16.42
C GLU A 355 0.14 6.45 -15.70
N GLN A 356 -0.29 7.28 -14.75
CA GLN A 356 0.62 8.11 -13.94
C GLN A 356 1.59 7.26 -13.12
N ALA A 357 1.12 6.18 -12.50
CA ALA A 357 1.97 5.25 -11.76
C ALA A 357 3.02 4.58 -12.67
N VAL A 358 2.63 4.17 -13.88
CA VAL A 358 3.55 3.59 -14.87
C VAL A 358 4.60 4.60 -15.31
N VAL A 359 4.20 5.84 -15.65
CA VAL A 359 5.15 6.90 -16.06
C VAL A 359 6.13 7.23 -14.94
N SER A 360 5.66 7.36 -13.69
CA SER A 360 6.52 7.61 -12.54
C SER A 360 7.49 6.45 -12.28
N ALA A 361 7.02 5.20 -12.40
CA ALA A 361 7.87 4.02 -12.24
C ALA A 361 8.92 3.93 -13.36
N GLN A 362 8.54 4.26 -14.60
CA GLN A 362 9.46 4.31 -15.74
C GLN A 362 10.53 5.39 -15.54
N ALA A 363 10.15 6.58 -15.08
CA ALA A 363 11.07 7.67 -14.77
C ALA A 363 12.09 7.26 -13.68
N GLY A 364 11.60 6.66 -12.58
CA GLY A 364 12.45 6.14 -11.52
C GLY A 364 13.41 5.05 -12.02
N LYS A 365 12.96 4.16 -12.92
CA LYS A 365 13.82 3.14 -13.52
C LYS A 365 14.97 3.75 -14.34
N VAL A 366 14.70 4.77 -15.16
CA VAL A 366 15.73 5.44 -15.96
C VAL A 366 16.76 6.14 -15.08
N GLU A 367 16.32 6.79 -14.00
CA GLU A 367 17.22 7.43 -13.05
C GLU A 367 18.10 6.40 -12.34
N LEU A 368 17.51 5.28 -11.91
CA LEU A 368 18.23 4.19 -11.28
C LEU A 368 19.29 3.59 -12.22
N GLU A 369 18.96 3.36 -13.50
CA GLU A 369 19.93 2.92 -14.51
C GLU A 369 21.07 3.92 -14.72
N LYS A 370 20.78 5.23 -14.70
CA LYS A 370 21.80 6.28 -14.79
C LYS A 370 22.72 6.28 -13.58
N LEU A 371 22.16 6.18 -12.37
CA LEU A 371 22.93 6.12 -11.13
C LEU A 371 23.80 4.86 -11.07
N GLN A 372 23.29 3.71 -11.49
CA GLN A 372 24.07 2.47 -11.60
C GLN A 372 25.26 2.61 -12.56
N LYS A 373 25.07 3.26 -13.72
CA LYS A 373 26.17 3.52 -14.68
C LYS A 373 27.23 4.45 -14.07
N LEU A 374 26.82 5.51 -13.37
CA LEU A 374 27.73 6.43 -12.69
C LEU A 374 28.53 5.72 -11.58
N LEU A 375 27.87 4.89 -10.78
CA LEU A 375 28.50 4.12 -9.73
C LEU A 375 29.55 3.17 -10.33
N ALA A 376 29.21 2.43 -11.38
CA ALA A 376 30.16 1.54 -12.06
C ALA A 376 31.37 2.29 -12.65
N MET A 377 31.19 3.51 -13.18
CA MET A 377 32.31 4.36 -13.62
C MET A 377 33.21 4.76 -12.45
N ARG A 378 32.63 5.18 -11.33
CA ARG A 378 33.37 5.57 -10.11
C ARG A 378 34.12 4.40 -9.50
N GLU A 379 33.55 3.20 -9.49
CA GLU A 379 34.25 1.99 -9.02
C GLU A 379 35.47 1.65 -9.88
N ARG A 380 35.40 1.83 -11.20
CA ARG A 380 36.55 1.63 -12.10
C ARG A 380 37.65 2.66 -11.84
N GLU A 381 37.29 3.94 -11.68
CA GLU A 381 38.23 5.00 -11.33
C GLU A 381 38.90 4.71 -9.98
N MET A 382 38.11 4.34 -8.98
CA MET A 382 38.60 4.01 -7.65
C MET A 382 39.53 2.79 -7.70
N SER A 383 39.20 1.78 -8.50
CA SER A 383 40.05 0.61 -8.72
C SER A 383 41.37 0.97 -9.40
N ARG A 384 41.36 1.94 -10.33
CA ARG A 384 42.59 2.47 -10.95
C ARG A 384 43.45 3.20 -9.92
N VAL A 385 42.86 4.07 -9.11
CA VAL A 385 43.57 4.79 -8.02
C VAL A 385 44.16 3.80 -7.02
N LYS A 386 43.39 2.79 -6.58
CA LYS A 386 43.88 1.73 -5.67
C LYS A 386 45.04 0.92 -6.26
N ARG A 387 45.07 0.69 -7.57
CA ARG A 387 46.21 0.02 -8.24
C ARG A 387 47.45 0.92 -8.27
N LEU A 388 47.28 2.19 -8.63
CA LEU A 388 48.37 3.16 -8.63
C LEU A 388 48.95 3.37 -7.23
N ALA A 389 48.10 3.55 -6.22
CA ALA A 389 48.53 3.67 -4.83
C ALA A 389 49.33 2.45 -4.36
N ARG A 390 48.85 1.24 -4.68
CA ARG A 390 49.59 0.00 -4.39
C ARG A 390 50.95 -0.03 -5.08
N SER A 391 51.03 0.35 -6.37
CA SER A 391 52.30 0.40 -7.10
C SER A 391 53.27 1.41 -6.49
N ILE A 392 52.80 2.60 -6.10
CA ILE A 392 53.65 3.64 -5.48
C ILE A 392 54.17 3.16 -4.13
N VAL A 393 53.32 2.53 -3.31
CA VAL A 393 53.73 1.97 -2.01
C VAL A 393 54.76 0.87 -2.22
N GLU A 394 54.52 -0.06 -3.15
CA GLU A 394 55.47 -1.15 -3.45
C GLU A 394 56.83 -0.60 -3.91
N GLN A 395 56.84 0.37 -4.82
CA GLN A 395 58.07 1.03 -5.27
C GLN A 395 58.79 1.73 -4.12
N ARG A 396 58.05 2.41 -3.23
CA ARG A 396 58.64 3.05 -2.05
C ARG A 396 59.23 2.03 -1.10
N THR A 397 58.54 0.92 -0.83
CA THR A 397 59.04 -0.18 0.00
C THR A 397 60.35 -0.74 -0.58
N GLN A 398 60.42 -0.97 -1.89
CA GLN A 398 61.63 -1.46 -2.56
C GLN A 398 62.80 -0.46 -2.44
N LEU A 399 62.53 0.84 -2.60
CA LEU A 399 63.54 1.88 -2.38
C LEU A 399 64.01 1.92 -0.93
N GLU A 400 63.11 1.82 0.04
CA GLU A 400 63.44 1.80 1.47
C GLU A 400 64.31 0.59 1.83
N LEU A 401 63.97 -0.60 1.32
CA LEU A 401 64.78 -1.80 1.48
C LEU A 401 66.18 -1.61 0.89
N PHE A 402 66.29 -1.09 -0.33
CA PHE A 402 67.57 -0.80 -0.96
C PHE A 402 68.44 0.16 -0.13
N PHE A 403 67.86 1.24 0.41
CA PHE A 403 68.60 2.16 1.28
C PHE A 403 69.03 1.52 2.60
N HIS A 404 68.20 0.66 3.20
CA HIS A 404 68.56 -0.08 4.39
C HIS A 404 69.71 -1.06 4.13
N GLU A 405 69.67 -1.77 3.01
CA GLU A 405 70.75 -2.67 2.58
C GLU A 405 72.05 -1.91 2.31
N ALA A 406 71.99 -0.79 1.57
CA ALA A 406 73.16 0.05 1.30
C ALA A 406 73.77 0.62 2.60
N LEU A 407 72.93 1.08 3.55
CA LEU A 407 73.39 1.55 4.85
C LEU A 407 74.00 0.41 5.68
N ALA A 408 73.45 -0.80 5.62
CA ALA A 408 74.01 -1.96 6.29
C ALA A 408 75.39 -2.34 5.72
N GLN A 409 75.53 -2.33 4.39
CA GLN A 409 76.80 -2.56 3.71
C GLN A 409 77.85 -1.52 4.11
N VAL A 410 77.51 -0.23 4.07
CA VAL A 410 78.45 0.83 4.47
C VAL A 410 78.85 0.71 5.94
N LYS A 411 77.91 0.40 6.84
CA LYS A 411 78.25 0.14 8.26
C LYS A 411 79.19 -1.03 8.42
N GLN A 412 78.99 -2.11 7.66
CA GLN A 412 79.88 -3.25 7.68
C GLN A 412 81.28 -2.87 7.19
N GLU A 413 81.37 -2.08 6.11
CA GLU A 413 82.65 -1.59 5.56
C GLU A 413 83.37 -0.61 6.48
N ILE A 414 82.63 0.19 7.27
CA ILE A 414 83.22 1.02 8.33
C ILE A 414 83.86 0.12 9.40
N ILE A 415 83.18 -0.95 9.81
CA ILE A 415 83.72 -1.86 10.83
C ILE A 415 84.98 -2.57 10.32
N THR A 416 84.96 -3.08 9.09
CA THR A 416 86.11 -3.75 8.47
C THR A 416 87.28 -2.78 8.29
N SER A 417 87.03 -1.57 7.77
CA SER A 417 88.06 -0.54 7.56
C SER A 417 88.69 -0.10 8.89
N GLN A 418 87.90 0.11 9.94
CA GLN A 418 88.39 0.49 11.26
C GLN A 418 89.25 -0.60 11.90
N ILE A 419 88.85 -1.87 11.75
CA ILE A 419 89.64 -3.02 12.23
C ILE A 419 90.97 -3.10 11.46
N HIS A 420 90.91 -3.03 10.13
CA HIS A 420 92.08 -3.11 9.27
C HIS A 420 93.07 -1.98 9.54
N TYR A 421 92.59 -0.73 9.56
CA TYR A 421 93.42 0.45 9.86
C TYR A 421 94.10 0.34 11.23
N ARG A 422 93.38 -0.15 12.25
CA ARG A 422 93.95 -0.37 13.57
C ARG A 422 95.07 -1.44 13.54
N GLN A 423 94.88 -2.51 12.79
CA GLN A 423 95.89 -3.57 12.62
C GLN A 423 97.13 -3.04 11.88
N GLU A 424 96.94 -2.40 10.72
CA GLU A 424 98.04 -1.82 9.93
C GLU A 424 98.82 -0.74 10.70
N ALA A 425 98.13 0.17 11.38
CA ALA A 425 98.78 1.18 12.21
C ALA A 425 99.59 0.55 13.34
N MET A 426 99.13 -0.58 13.89
CA MET A 426 99.85 -1.33 14.94
C MET A 426 101.10 -2.01 14.39
N GLU A 427 101.00 -2.63 13.22
CA GLU A 427 102.11 -3.27 12.54
C GLU A 427 103.15 -2.25 12.07
N ALA A 428 102.72 -1.12 11.52
CA ALA A 428 103.60 -0.02 11.11
C ALA A 428 104.36 0.55 12.32
N TYR A 429 103.68 0.77 13.45
CA TYR A 429 104.32 1.22 14.69
C TYR A 429 105.31 0.19 15.22
N ARG A 430 104.93 -1.10 15.28
CA ARG A 430 105.84 -2.19 15.70
C ARG A 430 107.06 -2.30 14.79
N LYS A 431 106.88 -2.14 13.48
CA LYS A 431 107.97 -2.15 12.49
C LYS A 431 108.91 -0.97 12.70
N GLN A 432 108.39 0.25 12.87
CA GLN A 432 109.21 1.43 13.19
C GLN A 432 109.96 1.27 14.51
N MET A 433 109.33 0.72 15.55
CA MET A 433 109.99 0.39 16.83
C MET A 433 111.13 -0.61 16.66
N SER A 434 110.97 -1.61 15.79
CA SER A 434 112.01 -2.60 15.46
C SER A 434 113.18 -1.98 14.69
N GLU A 435 112.90 -1.17 13.66
CA GLU A 435 113.91 -0.47 12.86
C GLU A 435 114.71 0.56 13.69
N ALA A 436 114.03 1.26 14.61
CA ALA A 436 114.68 2.17 15.56
C ALA A 436 115.57 1.41 16.55
N ARG A 437 115.16 0.23 17.01
CA ARG A 437 115.99 -0.65 17.84
C ARG A 437 117.24 -1.14 17.10
N SER A 438 117.18 -1.30 15.79
CA SER A 438 118.34 -1.62 14.93
C SER A 438 119.18 -0.40 14.55
N GLY A 439 118.87 0.80 15.06
CA GLY A 439 119.64 2.04 14.86
C GLY A 439 119.46 2.70 13.49
N ARG A 440 118.50 2.25 12.67
CA ARG A 440 118.29 2.79 11.32
C ARG A 440 117.40 4.03 11.27
N LYS A 441 116.59 4.26 12.30
CA LYS A 441 115.63 5.38 12.43
C LYS A 441 115.49 5.81 13.89
N GLU A 442 114.88 6.97 14.14
CA GLU A 442 114.55 7.45 15.48
C GLU A 442 113.31 6.72 16.04
N TYR A 443 113.21 6.59 17.37
CA TYR A 443 112.09 5.94 18.03
C TYR A 443 110.79 6.74 17.81
N PRO A 444 109.71 6.11 17.30
CA PRO A 444 108.44 6.80 17.09
C PRO A 444 107.78 7.20 18.40
N HIS A 445 107.00 8.29 18.38
CA HIS A 445 106.23 8.74 19.53
C HIS A 445 105.24 7.67 19.99
N ILE A 446 105.10 7.48 21.31
CA ILE A 446 104.24 6.42 21.88
C ILE A 446 102.81 6.59 21.37
N ARG A 447 102.35 5.59 20.63
CA ARG A 447 100.99 5.54 20.06
C ARG A 447 100.18 4.45 20.77
N THR A 448 99.00 4.81 21.26
CA THR A 448 98.11 3.87 21.97
C THR A 448 97.10 3.24 21.01
N PHE A 449 96.84 1.95 21.19
CA PHE A 449 95.88 1.16 20.38
C PHE A 449 94.64 0.73 21.16
N ASN A 450 94.52 1.16 22.41
CA ASN A 450 93.37 0.93 23.29
C ASN A 450 92.69 2.27 23.58
N LYS A 451 91.36 2.27 23.77
CA LYS A 451 90.60 3.47 24.12
C LYS A 451 90.93 3.92 25.55
N ALA A 452 92.00 4.68 25.72
CA ALA A 452 92.38 5.30 26.98
C ALA A 452 92.05 6.80 26.95
N PRO A 453 91.29 7.34 27.93
CA PRO A 453 90.76 8.71 27.90
C PRO A 453 91.82 9.81 28.08
N HIS A 454 93.04 9.46 28.47
CA HIS A 454 94.13 10.41 28.75
C HIS A 454 95.31 10.29 27.76
N SER A 455 95.13 9.55 26.66
CA SER A 455 96.16 9.40 25.64
C SER A 455 96.10 10.55 24.63
N THR A 456 97.22 11.24 24.42
CA THR A 456 97.33 12.36 23.46
C THR A 456 97.62 11.88 22.03
N ASN A 457 98.10 10.65 21.84
CA ASN A 457 98.42 10.07 20.53
C ASN A 457 97.79 8.67 20.42
N ASN A 458 96.55 8.63 19.97
CA ASN A 458 95.72 7.43 19.98
C ASN A 458 95.16 7.13 18.59
N VAL A 459 95.17 5.88 18.14
CA VAL A 459 94.67 5.50 16.80
C VAL A 459 93.21 5.88 16.57
N TYR A 460 92.43 5.97 17.64
CA TYR A 460 91.03 6.39 17.57
C TYR A 460 90.85 7.88 17.23
N THR A 461 91.83 8.75 17.47
CA THR A 461 91.74 10.15 17.03
C THR A 461 91.72 10.25 15.51
N ASP A 462 92.50 9.39 14.84
CA ASP A 462 92.57 9.35 13.38
C ASP A 462 91.27 8.79 12.77
N LEU A 463 90.62 7.83 13.45
CA LEU A 463 89.30 7.33 13.05
C LEU A 463 88.19 8.38 13.27
N GLU A 464 88.26 9.18 14.33
CA GLU A 464 87.34 10.30 14.56
C GLU A 464 87.56 11.44 13.54
N GLU A 465 88.79 11.63 13.06
CA GLU A 465 89.10 12.58 11.99
C GLU A 465 88.54 12.13 10.64
N ALA A 466 88.49 10.83 10.35
CA ALA A 466 87.87 10.27 9.15
C ALA A 466 86.34 10.50 9.08
N GLU A 467 85.70 10.72 10.23
CA GLU A 467 84.28 11.12 10.31
C GLU A 467 84.06 12.62 10.07
N ARG A 468 85.10 13.44 10.23
CA ARG A 468 85.02 14.90 10.06
C ARG A 468 85.07 15.29 8.58
N TRP A 469 84.36 16.36 8.23
CA TRP A 469 84.31 16.91 6.87
C TRP A 469 85.45 17.91 6.58
N SER A 470 86.44 18.00 7.46
CA SER A 470 87.47 19.04 7.45
C SER A 470 88.40 19.01 6.23
N SER A 471 88.50 17.87 5.54
CA SER A 471 89.45 17.63 4.44
C SER A 471 88.90 17.97 3.04
N LEU A 472 87.62 18.35 2.92
CA LEU A 472 86.92 18.53 1.64
C LEU A 472 86.64 20.03 1.38
N GLN A 473 87.66 20.78 0.92
CA GLN A 473 87.53 22.21 0.58
C GLN A 473 87.25 22.49 -0.92
N SER A 474 87.05 21.46 -1.75
CA SER A 474 86.83 21.63 -3.20
C SER A 474 85.34 21.66 -3.57
N SER A 475 84.96 22.52 -4.50
CA SER A 475 83.57 22.75 -4.95
C SER A 475 82.92 21.57 -5.69
N LYS A 476 83.68 20.49 -5.95
CA LYS A 476 83.20 19.28 -6.61
C LYS A 476 83.84 18.07 -5.94
N VAL A 477 83.07 17.38 -5.11
CA VAL A 477 83.46 16.15 -4.41
C VAL A 477 82.71 14.99 -5.08
N ASP A 478 83.43 13.99 -5.59
CA ASP A 478 82.81 12.78 -6.11
C ASP A 478 82.57 11.75 -4.99
N ILE A 479 81.60 10.86 -5.16
CA ILE A 479 81.25 9.83 -4.17
C ILE A 479 82.45 8.92 -3.89
N SER A 480 83.30 8.71 -4.90
CA SER A 480 84.53 7.91 -4.80
C SER A 480 85.54 8.48 -3.79
N ASP A 481 85.56 9.80 -3.59
CA ASP A 481 86.53 10.51 -2.76
C ASP A 481 86.17 10.53 -1.27
N LEU A 482 84.98 10.02 -0.91
CA LEU A 482 84.47 10.01 0.45
C LEU A 482 84.93 8.79 1.25
N THR A 483 85.26 9.00 2.53
CA THR A 483 85.45 7.90 3.49
C THR A 483 84.14 7.14 3.70
N TRP A 484 84.19 5.89 4.16
CA TRP A 484 82.99 5.10 4.39
C TRP A 484 82.07 5.75 5.44
N GLU A 485 82.64 6.39 6.45
CA GLU A 485 81.95 7.19 7.48
C GLU A 485 81.20 8.39 6.89
N GLN A 486 81.83 9.09 5.93
CA GLN A 486 81.19 10.19 5.21
C GLN A 486 80.07 9.70 4.28
N LYS A 487 80.28 8.58 3.58
CA LYS A 487 79.26 7.91 2.73
C LYS A 487 78.04 7.51 3.55
N GLU A 488 78.22 6.99 4.75
CA GLU A 488 77.10 6.64 5.65
C GLU A 488 76.25 7.86 6.00
N ARG A 489 76.89 8.99 6.30
CA ARG A 489 76.22 10.22 6.68
C ARG A 489 75.41 10.81 5.51
N VAL A 490 75.94 10.72 4.29
CA VAL A 490 75.22 11.10 3.06
C VAL A 490 74.02 10.18 2.84
N LEU A 491 74.18 8.86 2.95
CA LEU A 491 73.05 7.91 2.78
C LEU A 491 71.95 8.12 3.83
N ARG A 492 72.33 8.36 5.10
CA ARG A 492 71.36 8.70 6.17
C ARG A 492 70.61 9.99 5.86
N LEU A 493 71.30 11.00 5.34
CA LEU A 493 70.71 12.27 4.94
C LEU A 493 69.76 12.11 3.74
N LEU A 494 70.14 11.33 2.73
CA LEU A 494 69.31 11.01 1.58
C LEU A 494 68.04 10.25 1.99
N PHE A 495 68.17 9.25 2.87
CA PHE A 495 67.02 8.52 3.41
C PHE A 495 66.08 9.43 4.23
N ALA A 496 66.63 10.33 5.04
CA ALA A 496 65.84 11.32 5.77
C ALA A 496 65.11 12.28 4.80
N LYS A 497 65.80 12.76 3.75
CA LYS A 497 65.22 13.62 2.71
C LYS A 497 64.11 12.91 1.93
N MET A 498 64.29 11.63 1.59
CA MET A 498 63.29 10.80 0.91
C MET A 498 62.03 10.59 1.77
N ASN A 499 62.19 10.46 3.09
CA ASN A 499 61.08 10.31 4.02
C ASN A 499 60.36 11.62 4.37
N GLY A 500 60.65 12.72 3.66
CA GLY A 500 59.96 13.99 3.84
C GLY A 500 60.34 14.71 5.13
N LEU A 501 61.39 14.29 5.83
CA LEU A 501 62.01 15.10 6.87
C LEU A 501 62.72 16.26 6.17
N LYS A 502 62.01 17.37 5.99
CA LYS A 502 62.57 18.61 5.43
C LYS A 502 63.80 19.01 6.26
N THR A 503 64.99 18.77 5.73
CA THR A 503 66.11 19.65 6.04
C THR A 503 65.72 21.02 5.52
N ARG A 504 65.46 21.97 6.42
CA ARG A 504 65.07 23.35 6.10
C ARG A 504 66.04 23.92 5.04
N ALA A 505 65.59 23.91 3.80
CA ALA A 505 66.14 24.68 2.70
C ALA A 505 64.95 25.37 2.05
N ARG A 506 65.03 26.71 2.03
CA ARG A 506 64.10 27.70 1.52
C ARG A 506 63.54 27.30 0.15
N GLU A 507 62.23 27.03 0.07
CA GLU A 507 61.49 26.88 -1.19
C GLU A 507 60.76 28.19 -1.50
N GLU A 508 61.13 28.82 -2.60
CA GLU A 508 60.37 29.89 -3.23
C GLU A 508 59.04 29.35 -3.74
N GLN A 509 57.96 30.02 -3.34
CA GLN A 509 56.60 29.70 -3.74
C GLN A 509 56.36 30.15 -5.19
N SER A 510 55.86 29.25 -6.03
CA SER A 510 55.06 29.60 -7.21
C SER A 510 53.63 29.08 -7.01
N PRO A 511 52.57 29.86 -7.29
CA PRO A 511 51.21 29.47 -6.95
C PRO A 511 50.64 28.52 -8.01
N MET A 512 50.17 27.35 -7.58
CA MET A 512 49.31 26.47 -8.37
C MET A 512 47.87 26.97 -8.24
N THR A 513 47.33 27.51 -9.34
CA THR A 513 45.92 27.90 -9.49
C THR A 513 45.06 26.64 -9.52
N PHE A 514 44.24 26.43 -8.49
CA PHE A 514 43.22 25.38 -8.49
C PHE A 514 42.06 25.81 -9.42
N ILE A 515 41.82 25.05 -10.48
CA ILE A 515 40.61 25.15 -11.30
C ILE A 515 39.45 24.65 -10.45
N THR A 516 38.54 25.55 -10.06
CA THR A 516 37.24 25.18 -9.48
C THR A 516 36.15 25.97 -10.18
N GLN A 517 35.66 25.49 -11.32
CA GLN A 517 34.32 25.82 -11.81
C GLN A 517 33.77 24.62 -12.59
N ALA A 518 32.84 23.90 -11.96
CA ALA A 518 31.81 23.16 -12.66
C ALA A 518 30.50 23.91 -12.43
N SER A 519 29.94 24.47 -13.49
CA SER A 519 28.65 25.16 -13.50
C SER A 519 27.54 24.19 -13.13
N MET A 520 26.91 24.40 -11.97
CA MET A 520 25.55 23.94 -11.72
C MET A 520 24.61 25.13 -11.90
N SER A 521 24.15 25.31 -13.13
CA SER A 521 23.00 26.17 -13.45
C SER A 521 22.17 25.44 -14.49
N ASN A 522 21.14 24.75 -14.02
CA ASN A 522 19.85 24.60 -14.68
C ASN A 522 18.98 23.69 -13.82
N MET A 523 18.08 24.29 -13.05
CA MET A 523 16.76 23.79 -12.67
C MET A 523 16.06 24.95 -11.96
N THR A 524 15.14 25.61 -12.67
CA THR A 524 13.88 26.20 -12.16
C THR A 524 13.17 26.97 -13.28
N SER A 525 11.84 26.98 -13.20
CA SER A 525 10.83 27.62 -14.06
C SER A 525 10.35 26.84 -15.30
N ASN A 526 9.30 26.04 -15.13
CA ASN A 526 7.97 26.54 -15.49
C ASN A 526 6.86 25.61 -14.96
N ALA A 527 6.22 26.08 -13.89
CA ALA A 527 4.86 25.74 -13.54
C ALA A 527 4.00 26.96 -13.90
N SER A 528 3.14 26.82 -14.91
CA SER A 528 2.00 27.71 -15.15
C SER A 528 1.16 27.13 -16.29
N GLY A 529 -0.03 26.63 -15.95
CA GLY A 529 -0.97 26.05 -16.91
C GLY A 529 -2.20 25.44 -16.22
N LEU A 530 -2.86 26.22 -15.35
CA LEU A 530 -4.25 26.00 -14.95
C LEU A 530 -5.04 27.23 -15.39
N SER A 531 -5.85 27.05 -16.43
CA SER A 531 -7.11 27.75 -16.64
C SER A 531 -8.05 26.83 -17.40
#